data_AF-A0A6C1T1R5-F1
#
_entry.id   AF-A0A6C1T1R5-F1
#
_cell.length_a   1.000
_cell.length_b   1.000
_cell.length_c   1.000
_cell.angle_alpha   90.00
_cell.angle_beta   90.00
_cell.angle_gamma   90.00
#
_symmetry.space_group_name_H-M   'P 1'
#
loop_
_entity.id
_entity.type
_entity.pdbx_description
1 polymer ?
#
loop_
_entity_poly.entity_id
_entity_poly.type
_entity_poly.pdbx_seq_one_letter_code
_entity_poly.pdbx_strand_id
1 'polypeptide(L)'
;MDWIKVLHLLCVMGWMTSIFAVPRALIYWKREYARTGEFGPLGDLTVRLYRFSAGLGVIALLSGLWLGWQIWAWAPWVLLKLAMVAFLVVHYVWTGVLVLRARRGEFRESDFWLRVFNEISVIGAIAVLWVVVFKPF
;
A
#
# COMPACT_ATOMS: atom_id res chain seq x y z
N MET A 1 -22.12 -8.13 11.74
CA MET A 1 -21.10 -7.07 11.48
C MET A 1 -19.68 -7.62 11.50
N ASP A 2 -19.39 -8.67 12.28
CA ASP A 2 -18.02 -9.17 12.41
C ASP A 2 -17.46 -9.78 11.13
N TRP A 3 -18.29 -10.38 10.27
CA TRP A 3 -17.87 -10.78 8.92
C TRP A 3 -17.36 -9.63 8.06
N ILE A 4 -17.94 -8.42 8.18
CA ILE A 4 -17.44 -7.23 7.48
C ILE A 4 -16.08 -6.82 8.04
N LYS A 5 -15.86 -6.94 9.35
CA LYS A 5 -14.54 -6.71 9.96
C LYS A 5 -13.52 -7.75 9.46
N VAL A 6 -13.90 -9.03 9.36
CA VAL A 6 -13.04 -10.09 8.82
C VAL A 6 -12.64 -9.77 7.38
N LEU A 7 -13.61 -9.43 6.53
CA LEU A 7 -13.36 -9.01 5.15
C LEU A 7 -12.44 -7.78 5.10
N HIS A 8 -12.75 -6.75 5.90
CA HIS A 8 -11.95 -5.53 5.98
C HIS A 8 -10.49 -5.84 6.34
N LEU A 9 -10.25 -6.63 7.38
CA LEU A 9 -8.90 -6.99 7.82
C LEU A 9 -8.16 -7.81 6.78
N LEU A 10 -8.83 -8.77 6.12
CA LEU A 10 -8.25 -9.54 5.01
C LEU A 10 -7.81 -8.60 3.88
N CYS A 11 -8.68 -7.68 3.48
CA CYS A 11 -8.40 -6.71 2.43
C CYS A 11 -7.27 -5.74 2.83
N VAL A 12 -7.23 -5.28 4.08
CA VAL A 12 -6.12 -4.46 4.60
C VAL A 12 -4.82 -5.23 4.52
N MET A 13 -4.75 -6.48 5.01
CA MET A 13 -3.53 -7.29 4.95
C MET A 13 -3.06 -7.48 3.49
N GLY A 14 -3.98 -7.79 2.58
CA GLY A 14 -3.64 -7.94 1.16
C GLY A 14 -3.38 -6.63 0.42
N TRP A 15 -3.79 -5.48 0.95
CA TRP A 15 -3.37 -4.17 0.45
C TRP A 15 -1.96 -3.82 0.93
N MET A 16 -1.67 -4.10 2.21
CA MET A 16 -0.36 -3.83 2.82
C MET A 16 0.77 -4.62 2.17
N THR A 17 0.50 -5.81 1.63
CA THR A 17 1.53 -6.60 0.91
C THR A 17 2.15 -5.80 -0.24
N SER A 18 1.36 -5.13 -1.07
CA SER A 18 1.93 -4.33 -2.16
C SER A 18 2.57 -3.04 -1.68
N ILE A 19 2.03 -2.39 -0.65
CA ILE A 19 2.63 -1.19 -0.05
C ILE A 19 4.07 -1.47 0.40
N PHE A 20 4.33 -2.65 0.98
CA PHE A 20 5.67 -3.03 1.47
C PHE A 20 6.54 -3.78 0.47
N ALA A 21 5.95 -4.51 -0.47
CA ALA A 21 6.73 -5.35 -1.39
C ALA A 21 7.10 -4.62 -2.68
N VAL A 22 6.20 -3.81 -3.25
CA VAL A 22 6.39 -3.25 -4.60
C VAL A 22 7.55 -2.25 -4.69
N PRO A 23 7.74 -1.31 -3.75
CA PRO A 23 8.91 -0.42 -3.79
C PRO A 23 10.24 -1.17 -3.83
N ARG A 24 10.36 -2.27 -3.07
CA ARG A 24 11.54 -3.14 -3.08
C ARG A 24 11.62 -3.98 -4.35
N ALA A 25 10.49 -4.52 -4.83
CA ALA A 25 10.42 -5.27 -6.08
C ALA A 25 10.88 -4.41 -7.28
N LEU A 26 10.60 -3.10 -7.28
CA LEU A 26 11.11 -2.17 -8.30
C LEU A 26 12.64 -2.11 -8.37
N ILE A 27 13.34 -2.28 -7.24
CA ILE A 27 14.81 -2.37 -7.21
C ILE A 27 15.29 -3.63 -7.94
N TYR A 28 14.66 -4.77 -7.66
CA TYR A 28 15.02 -6.03 -8.29
C TYR A 28 14.65 -6.05 -9.77
N TRP A 29 13.49 -5.51 -10.13
CA TRP A 29 13.07 -5.35 -11.51
C TRP A 29 14.00 -4.41 -12.28
N LYS A 30 14.44 -3.30 -11.69
CA LYS A 30 15.48 -2.43 -12.29
C LYS A 30 16.75 -3.20 -12.62
N ARG A 31 17.23 -4.06 -11.71
CA ARG A 31 18.42 -4.90 -11.92
C ARG A 31 18.21 -5.96 -12.99
N GLU A 32 17.02 -6.57 -13.03
CA GLU A 32 16.65 -7.50 -14.10
C GLU A 32 16.66 -6.79 -15.45
N TYR A 33 15.98 -5.65 -15.55
CA TYR A 33 15.90 -4.87 -16.78
C TYR A 33 17.27 -4.39 -17.25
N ALA A 34 18.17 -3.99 -16.34
CA ALA A 34 19.54 -3.62 -16.69
C ALA A 34 20.34 -4.80 -17.28
N ARG A 35 20.01 -6.05 -16.91
CA ARG A 35 20.66 -7.26 -17.42
C ARG A 35 20.04 -7.77 -18.73
N THR A 36 18.72 -7.71 -18.85
CA THR A 36 17.99 -8.31 -19.98
C THR A 36 17.62 -7.29 -21.07
N GLY A 37 17.51 -6.01 -20.72
CA GLY A 37 16.97 -4.96 -21.60
C GLY A 37 15.46 -5.06 -21.85
N GLU A 38 14.78 -6.01 -21.20
CA GLU A 38 13.42 -6.41 -21.52
C GLU A 38 12.52 -6.49 -20.29
N PHE A 39 11.21 -6.44 -20.52
CA PHE A 39 10.21 -6.66 -19.48
C PHE A 39 10.21 -8.14 -19.06
N GLY A 40 10.89 -8.44 -17.95
CA GLY A 40 11.06 -9.79 -17.44
C GLY A 40 9.99 -10.24 -16.44
N PRO A 41 10.13 -11.48 -15.92
CA PRO A 41 9.22 -12.06 -14.92
C PRO A 41 9.07 -11.24 -13.64
N LEU A 42 10.11 -10.52 -13.17
CA LEU A 42 9.97 -9.66 -11.99
C LEU A 42 9.08 -8.46 -12.29
N GLY A 43 9.15 -7.91 -13.50
CA GLY A 43 8.24 -6.87 -13.94
C GLY A 43 6.79 -7.33 -13.97
N ASP A 44 6.53 -8.50 -14.54
CA ASP A 44 5.18 -9.08 -14.60
C ASP A 44 4.62 -9.32 -13.19
N LEU A 45 5.41 -9.96 -12.31
CA LEU A 45 5.04 -10.19 -10.92
C LEU A 45 4.74 -8.87 -10.18
N THR A 46 5.59 -7.86 -10.34
CA THR A 46 5.44 -6.56 -9.66
C THR A 46 4.15 -5.86 -10.08
N VAL A 47 3.84 -5.86 -11.39
CA VAL A 47 2.61 -5.24 -11.93
C VAL A 47 1.37 -6.01 -11.48
N ARG A 48 1.39 -7.35 -11.52
CA ARG A 48 0.26 -8.17 -11.06
C ARG A 48 0.01 -7.99 -9.57
N LEU A 49 1.07 -8.00 -8.75
CA LEU A 49 0.98 -7.79 -7.31
C LEU A 49 0.39 -6.41 -7.00
N TYR A 50 0.87 -5.36 -7.67
CA TYR A 50 0.31 -4.01 -7.55
C TYR A 50 -1.19 -4.01 -7.91
N ARG A 51 -1.58 -4.52 -9.08
CA ARG A 51 -2.98 -4.50 -9.52
C ARG A 51 -3.92 -5.31 -8.61
N PHE A 52 -3.49 -6.49 -8.19
CA PHE A 52 -4.27 -7.34 -7.29
C PHE A 52 -4.50 -6.64 -5.95
N SER A 53 -3.44 -6.09 -5.38
CA SER A 53 -3.48 -5.39 -4.10
C SER A 53 -4.30 -4.10 -4.16
N ALA A 54 -4.35 -3.40 -5.30
CA ALA A 54 -5.18 -2.21 -5.49
C ALA A 54 -6.67 -2.53 -5.32
N GLY A 55 -7.13 -3.66 -5.87
CA GLY A 55 -8.51 -4.12 -5.70
C GLY A 55 -8.85 -4.38 -4.23
N LEU A 56 -7.94 -5.03 -3.50
CA LEU A 56 -8.09 -5.23 -2.05
C LEU A 56 -8.08 -3.92 -1.28
N GLY A 57 -7.24 -2.96 -1.67
CA GLY A 57 -7.19 -1.62 -1.09
C GLY A 57 -8.52 -0.87 -1.22
N VAL A 58 -9.17 -0.94 -2.39
CA VAL A 58 -10.50 -0.33 -2.60
C VAL A 58 -11.53 -0.95 -1.67
N ILE A 59 -11.58 -2.29 -1.58
CA ILE A 59 -12.52 -2.99 -0.69
C ILE A 59 -12.21 -2.64 0.78
N ALA A 60 -10.94 -2.56 1.17
CA ALA A 60 -10.51 -2.16 2.50
C ALA A 60 -10.97 -0.74 2.86
N LEU A 61 -10.86 0.22 1.94
CA LEU A 61 -11.31 1.60 2.15
C LEU A 61 -12.83 1.66 2.31
N LEU A 62 -13.59 1.06 1.41
CA LEU A 62 -15.06 1.07 1.46
C LEU A 62 -15.59 0.39 2.73
N SER A 63 -15.07 -0.79 3.04
CA SER A 63 -15.44 -1.50 4.28
C SER A 63 -14.99 -0.74 5.53
N GLY A 64 -13.84 -0.06 5.49
CA GLY A 64 -13.33 0.75 6.60
C GLY A 64 -14.21 1.97 6.89
N LEU A 65 -14.64 2.68 5.85
CA LEU A 65 -15.57 3.82 5.96
C LEU A 65 -16.93 3.36 6.49
N TRP A 66 -17.44 2.24 6.00
CA TRP A 66 -18.69 1.65 6.47
C TRP A 66 -18.63 1.31 7.96
N LEU A 67 -17.55 0.67 8.43
CA LEU A 67 -17.34 0.37 9.85
C LEU A 67 -17.16 1.65 10.68
N GLY A 68 -16.48 2.66 10.14
CA GLY A 68 -16.36 4.01 10.71
C GLY A 68 -17.70 4.65 11.03
N TRP A 69 -18.62 4.60 10.07
CA TRP A 69 -19.97 5.12 10.22
C TRP A 69 -20.81 4.27 11.18
N GLN A 70 -20.88 2.96 10.96
CA GLN A 70 -21.87 2.08 11.61
C GLN A 70 -21.49 1.65 13.03
N ILE A 71 -20.20 1.51 13.33
CA ILE A 71 -19.74 0.98 14.63
C ILE A 71 -19.20 2.09 15.53
N TRP A 72 -18.43 3.00 14.94
CA TRP A 72 -17.66 3.96 15.71
C TRP A 72 -18.18 5.40 15.61
N ALA A 73 -19.27 5.62 14.87
CA ALA A 73 -19.95 6.91 14.73
C ALA A 73 -18.98 8.09 14.47
N TRP A 74 -17.92 7.86 13.68
CA TRP A 74 -16.86 8.83 13.41
C TRP A 74 -16.17 9.40 14.66
N ALA A 75 -15.97 8.58 15.70
CA ALA A 75 -15.19 8.95 16.86
C ALA A 75 -13.84 9.58 16.44
N PRO A 76 -13.28 10.55 17.19
CA PRO A 76 -12.12 11.32 16.75
C PRO A 76 -10.91 10.48 16.34
N TRP A 77 -10.68 9.33 17.00
CA TRP A 77 -9.64 8.36 16.63
C TRP A 77 -9.84 7.72 15.25
N VAL A 78 -11.09 7.56 14.81
CA VAL A 78 -11.43 7.06 13.47
C VAL A 78 -11.04 8.09 12.42
N LEU A 79 -11.30 9.38 12.68
CA LEU A 79 -10.90 10.47 11.78
C LEU A 79 -9.38 10.56 11.68
N LEU A 80 -8.65 10.45 12.80
CA LEU A 80 -7.19 10.37 12.77
C LEU A 80 -6.71 9.15 11.97
N LYS A 81 -7.29 7.96 12.22
CA LYS A 81 -6.98 6.74 11.47
C LYS A 81 -7.18 6.97 9.96
N LEU A 82 -8.29 7.60 9.57
CA LEU A 82 -8.56 7.90 8.16
C LEU A 82 -7.52 8.85 7.55
N ALA A 83 -7.09 9.87 8.28
CA ALA A 83 -6.02 10.75 7.82
C ALA A 83 -4.71 9.98 7.57
N MET A 84 -4.35 9.05 8.47
CA MET A 84 -3.18 8.19 8.30
C MET A 84 -3.33 7.22 7.13
N VAL A 85 -4.52 6.64 6.95
CA VAL A 85 -4.82 5.77 5.80
C VAL A 85 -4.78 6.57 4.49
N ALA A 86 -5.26 7.81 4.48
CA ALA A 86 -5.18 8.69 3.30
C ALA A 86 -3.73 8.95 2.90
N PHE A 87 -2.82 9.15 3.87
CA PHE A 87 -1.39 9.23 3.59
C PHE A 87 -0.85 7.94 2.95
N LEU A 88 -1.23 6.76 3.45
CA LEU A 88 -0.86 5.48 2.84
C LEU A 88 -1.44 5.31 1.43
N VAL A 89 -2.66 5.81 1.17
CA VAL A 89 -3.25 5.83 -0.18
C VAL A 89 -2.43 6.70 -1.13
N VAL A 90 -2.03 7.91 -0.72
CA VAL A 90 -1.17 8.78 -1.52
C VAL A 90 0.16 8.09 -1.82
N HIS A 91 0.78 7.48 -0.81
CA HIS A 91 1.99 6.69 -0.98
C HIS A 91 1.79 5.54 -1.99
N TYR A 92 0.68 4.81 -1.87
CA TYR A 92 0.35 3.70 -2.76
C TYR A 92 0.14 4.15 -4.22
N VAL A 93 -0.56 5.26 -4.44
CA VAL A 93 -0.74 5.86 -5.76
C VAL A 93 0.61 6.30 -6.35
N TRP A 94 1.49 6.87 -5.53
CA TRP A 94 2.85 7.23 -5.95
C TRP A 94 3.64 6.00 -6.38
N THR A 95 3.53 4.88 -5.65
CA THR A 95 4.10 3.59 -6.07
C THR A 95 3.56 3.17 -7.43
N GLY A 96 2.27 3.38 -7.71
CA GLY A 96 1.69 3.16 -9.04
C GLY A 96 2.35 3.98 -10.14
N VAL A 97 2.66 5.25 -9.87
CA VAL A 97 3.39 6.11 -10.82
C VAL A 97 4.78 5.56 -11.11
N LEU A 98 5.49 5.04 -10.09
CA LEU A 98 6.79 4.39 -10.26
C LEU A 98 6.68 3.10 -11.09
N VAL A 99 5.67 2.27 -10.81
CA VAL A 99 5.40 1.05 -11.57
C VAL A 99 5.10 1.37 -13.05
N LEU A 100 4.28 2.39 -13.33
CA LEU A 100 3.98 2.81 -14.70
C LEU A 100 5.24 3.30 -15.45
N ARG A 101 6.15 4.00 -14.75
CA ARG A 101 7.45 4.41 -15.32
C ARG A 101 8.35 3.21 -15.60
N ALA A 102 8.47 2.30 -14.63
CA ALA A 102 9.24 1.06 -14.78
C ALA A 102 8.72 0.19 -15.94
N ARG A 103 7.41 0.17 -16.19
CA ARG A 103 6.82 -0.50 -17.37
C ARG A 103 7.31 0.06 -18.71
N ARG A 104 7.76 1.32 -18.75
CA ARG A 104 8.36 1.97 -19.92
C ARG A 104 9.88 1.81 -19.96
N GLY A 105 10.48 1.03 -19.05
CA GLY A 105 11.94 0.91 -18.92
C GLY A 105 12.60 2.11 -18.24
N GLU A 106 11.83 3.04 -17.67
CA GLU A 106 12.36 4.23 -17.00
C GLU A 106 12.54 3.99 -15.49
N PHE A 107 13.79 3.91 -15.04
CA PHE A 107 14.15 3.80 -13.62
C PHE A 107 15.01 4.98 -13.17
N ARG A 108 14.38 6.05 -12.66
CA ARG A 108 15.07 7.31 -12.32
C ARG A 108 15.58 7.34 -10.88
N GLU A 109 14.96 6.54 -10.04
CA GLU A 109 15.13 6.52 -8.60
C GLU A 109 16.31 5.62 -8.21
N SER A 110 17.06 6.04 -7.19
CA SER A 110 18.16 5.25 -6.65
C SER A 110 17.64 4.13 -5.76
N ASP A 111 18.42 3.04 -5.64
CA ASP A 111 18.09 1.92 -4.75
C ASP A 111 17.99 2.36 -3.28
N PHE A 112 18.73 3.40 -2.87
CA PHE A 112 18.60 3.99 -1.54
C PHE A 112 17.27 4.72 -1.38
N TRP A 113 16.88 5.54 -2.37
CA TRP A 113 15.61 6.27 -2.34
C TRP A 113 14.42 5.30 -2.25
N LEU A 114 14.41 4.22 -3.04
CA LEU A 114 13.33 3.23 -3.02
C LEU A 114 13.24 2.48 -1.68
N ARG A 115 14.36 2.23 -1.00
CA ARG A 115 14.38 1.66 0.36
C ARG A 115 13.79 2.63 1.38
N VAL A 116 14.25 3.89 1.38
CA VAL A 116 13.70 4.91 2.29
C VAL A 116 12.21 5.12 2.04
N PHE A 117 11.80 5.16 0.78
CA PHE A 117 10.39 5.28 0.39
C PHE A 117 9.55 4.12 0.94
N ASN A 118 10.04 2.89 0.87
CA ASN A 118 9.37 1.73 1.48
C ASN A 118 9.27 1.85 3.01
N GLU A 119 10.30 2.40 3.66
CA GLU A 119 10.41 2.46 5.11
C GLU A 119 9.44 3.50 5.70
N ILE A 120 9.13 4.56 4.95
CA ILE A 120 8.06 5.52 5.28
C ILE A 120 6.71 4.80 5.43
N SER A 121 6.43 3.80 4.60
CA SER A 121 5.19 3.03 4.69
C SER A 121 5.10 2.18 5.94
N VAL A 122 6.23 1.64 6.40
CA VAL A 122 6.32 0.88 7.64
C VAL A 122 5.98 1.78 8.83
N ILE A 123 6.55 2.99 8.85
CA ILE A 123 6.24 4.00 9.88
C ILE A 123 4.75 4.36 9.84
N GLY A 124 4.19 4.59 8.65
CA GLY A 124 2.76 4.87 8.48
C GLY A 124 1.88 3.72 8.99
N ALA A 125 2.25 2.47 8.72
CA ALA A 125 1.53 1.30 9.22
C ALA A 125 1.60 1.18 10.74
N ILE A 126 2.76 1.41 11.36
CA ILE A 126 2.92 1.45 12.82
C ILE A 126 2.03 2.53 13.44
N ALA A 127 1.98 3.73 12.84
CA ALA A 127 1.11 4.80 13.30
C ALA A 127 -0.38 4.41 13.23
N VAL A 128 -0.82 3.80 12.11
CA VAL A 128 -2.20 3.29 11.98
C VAL A 128 -2.51 2.23 13.04
N LEU A 129 -1.59 1.29 13.27
CA LEU A 129 -1.77 0.25 14.29
C LEU A 129 -1.88 0.86 15.69
N TRP A 130 -1.03 1.83 16.02
CA TRP A 130 -1.10 2.54 17.29
C TRP A 130 -2.47 3.21 17.48
N VAL A 131 -2.98 3.94 16.48
CA VAL A 131 -4.31 4.58 16.57
C VAL A 131 -5.42 3.54 16.75
N VAL A 132 -5.36 2.40 16.07
CA VAL A 132 -6.41 1.36 16.14
C VAL A 132 -6.39 0.61 17.48
N VAL A 133 -5.21 0.36 18.03
CA VAL A 133 -5.03 -0.38 19.29
C VAL A 133 -5.34 0.51 20.49
N PHE A 134 -4.74 1.70 20.54
CA PHE A 134 -4.87 2.59 21.69
C PHE A 134 -6.14 3.43 21.65
N LYS A 135 -6.72 3.65 20.46
CA LYS A 135 -7.90 4.51 20.24
C LYS A 135 -7.78 5.80 21.06
N PRO A 136 -6.72 6.58 20.83
CA PRO A 136 -6.53 7.82 21.56
C PRO A 136 -7.76 8.69 21.29
N PHE A 137 -8.29 9.43 22.29
CA PHE A 137 -9.49 10.29 22.21
C PHE A 137 -10.83 9.60 21.89
#